data_AF-A0A067C5C9-F1
#
_entry.id   AF-A0A067C5C9-F1
#
_cell.length_a   1.000
_cell.length_b   1.000
_cell.length_c   1.000
_cell.angle_alpha   90.00
_cell.angle_beta   90.00
_cell.angle_gamma   90.00
#
_symmetry.space_group_name_H-M   'P 1'
#
loop_
_entity.id
_entity.type
_entity.pdbx_description
1 polymer ?
#
loop_
_entity_poly.entity_id
_entity_poly.type
_entity_poly.pdbx_seq_one_letter_code
_entity_poly.pdbx_strand_id
1 'polypeptide(L)'
;MTFKNISARTRDERKAVRDKETLEKDRLKARKEGFIRVDTSISGSAMTVQAPGSQGFMSDADRFHTDVAGEEKVLRESRHAKHQLVYDHKRRDNQLREDQRWKTMDAKAAEEKQRWDRLRDDGGKARRNKASCDYNLVTLKYNDGKDGERLMKADNEIRHRATVRAANLQFQNSRAGINPITGDPIARISLS
;
A
#
# COMPACT_ATOMS: atom_id res chain seq x y z
N MET A 1 -20.85 -67.95 -46.48
CA MET A 1 -20.03 -67.29 -45.43
C MET A 1 -19.25 -68.37 -44.70
N THR A 2 -17.93 -68.39 -44.83
CA THR A 2 -17.04 -69.37 -44.19
C THR A 2 -16.74 -68.94 -42.75
N PHE A 3 -17.16 -69.71 -41.75
CA PHE A 3 -16.83 -69.46 -40.35
C PHE A 3 -15.34 -69.71 -40.12
N LYS A 4 -14.62 -68.68 -39.67
CA LYS A 4 -13.24 -68.83 -39.19
C LYS A 4 -13.28 -69.29 -37.74
N ASN A 5 -12.91 -70.54 -37.49
CA ASN A 5 -12.76 -71.09 -36.15
C ASN A 5 -11.45 -70.57 -35.54
N ILE A 6 -11.52 -69.47 -34.78
CA ILE A 6 -10.36 -68.95 -34.06
C ILE A 6 -10.29 -69.67 -32.71
N SER A 7 -9.21 -70.40 -32.47
CA SER A 7 -8.98 -71.07 -31.19
C SER A 7 -8.95 -70.05 -30.05
N ALA A 8 -9.62 -70.38 -28.94
CA ALA A 8 -9.65 -69.52 -27.78
C ALA A 8 -8.25 -69.37 -27.19
N ARG A 9 -7.89 -68.13 -26.81
CA ARG A 9 -6.61 -67.84 -26.17
C ARG A 9 -6.44 -68.63 -24.89
N THR A 10 -5.23 -69.15 -24.70
CA THR A 10 -4.89 -69.89 -23.48
C THR A 10 -4.90 -68.96 -22.25
N ARG A 11 -4.90 -69.55 -21.05
CA ARG A 11 -4.89 -68.77 -19.80
C ARG A 11 -3.61 -67.93 -19.68
N ASP A 12 -2.48 -68.46 -20.14
CA ASP A 12 -1.19 -67.79 -20.05
C ASP A 12 -1.10 -66.63 -21.04
N GLU A 13 -1.60 -66.79 -22.26
CA GLU A 13 -1.74 -65.68 -23.23
C GLU A 13 -2.63 -64.55 -22.69
N ARG A 14 -3.69 -64.87 -21.96
CA ARG A 14 -4.56 -63.86 -21.34
C ARG A 14 -3.89 -63.14 -20.18
N LYS A 15 -3.03 -63.82 -19.41
CA LYS A 15 -2.21 -63.20 -18.36
C LYS A 15 -1.15 -62.29 -18.96
N ALA A 16 -0.43 -62.75 -20.01
CA ALA A 16 0.59 -61.97 -20.68
C ALA A 16 0.05 -60.66 -21.26
N VAL A 17 -1.18 -60.64 -21.78
CA VAL A 17 -1.82 -59.40 -22.28
C VAL A 17 -2.09 -58.36 -21.19
N ARG A 18 -2.25 -58.77 -19.92
CA ARG A 18 -2.48 -57.84 -18.80
C ARG A 18 -1.20 -57.23 -18.24
N ASP A 19 -0.07 -57.93 -18.35
CA ASP A 19 1.22 -57.46 -17.86
C ASP A 19 2.13 -57.01 -19.01
N LYS A 20 2.33 -55.69 -19.08
CA LYS A 20 3.11 -55.03 -20.14
C LYS A 20 4.53 -55.59 -20.24
N GLU A 21 5.14 -55.99 -19.13
CA GLU A 21 6.52 -56.50 -19.16
C GLU A 21 6.60 -57.87 -19.83
N THR A 22 5.69 -58.78 -19.48
CA THR A 22 5.63 -60.11 -20.13
C THR A 22 5.26 -60.01 -21.60
N LEU A 23 4.33 -59.12 -21.96
CA LEU A 23 3.94 -58.88 -23.34
C LEU A 23 5.09 -58.38 -24.21
N GLU A 24 5.91 -57.45 -23.70
CA GLU A 24 7.08 -56.97 -24.44
C GLU A 24 8.19 -58.02 -24.54
N LYS A 25 8.40 -58.85 -23.50
CA LYS A 25 9.35 -59.98 -23.57
C LYS A 25 8.94 -60.99 -24.65
N ASP A 26 7.65 -61.31 -24.76
CA ASP A 26 7.16 -62.24 -25.77
C ASP A 26 7.23 -61.64 -27.19
N ARG A 27 6.95 -60.34 -27.34
CA ARG A 27 7.17 -59.61 -28.62
C ARG A 27 8.63 -59.61 -29.06
N LEU A 28 9.55 -59.36 -28.13
CA LEU A 28 10.98 -59.38 -28.42
C LEU A 28 11.45 -60.78 -28.82
N LYS A 29 10.96 -61.84 -28.15
CA LYS A 29 11.25 -63.23 -28.53
C LYS A 29 10.68 -63.61 -29.90
N ALA A 30 9.51 -63.11 -30.25
CA ALA A 30 8.86 -63.39 -31.54
C ALA A 30 9.43 -62.55 -32.70
N ARG A 31 10.32 -61.59 -32.42
CA ARG A 31 10.93 -60.72 -33.44
C ARG A 31 11.90 -61.54 -34.30
N LYS A 32 11.57 -61.69 -35.59
CA LYS A 32 12.37 -62.44 -36.57
C LYS A 32 13.56 -61.67 -37.15
N GLU A 33 13.65 -60.38 -36.88
CA GLU A 33 14.76 -59.54 -37.32
C GLU A 33 15.90 -59.67 -36.31
N GLY A 34 16.86 -60.55 -36.62
CA GLY A 34 18.06 -60.73 -35.83
C GLY A 34 18.88 -59.43 -35.79
N PHE A 35 19.38 -59.09 -34.60
CA PHE A 35 20.34 -58.00 -34.45
C PHE A 35 21.62 -58.36 -35.22
N ILE A 36 21.83 -57.74 -36.38
CA ILE A 36 23.09 -57.88 -37.14
C ILE A 36 24.13 -57.02 -36.43
N ARG A 37 25.11 -57.66 -35.79
CA ARG A 37 26.33 -56.98 -35.35
C ARG A 37 27.16 -56.71 -36.59
N VAL A 38 27.14 -55.45 -37.05
CA VAL A 38 28.05 -54.99 -38.10
C VAL A 38 29.46 -54.99 -37.50
N ASP A 39 30.35 -55.80 -38.09
CA ASP A 39 31.74 -55.87 -37.64
C ASP A 39 32.47 -54.57 -38.04
N THR A 40 32.72 -53.72 -37.05
CA THR A 40 33.34 -52.40 -37.24
C THR A 40 34.82 -52.48 -37.62
N SER A 41 35.42 -53.68 -37.54
CA SER A 41 36.80 -53.92 -38.02
C SER A 41 36.89 -54.03 -39.54
N ILE A 42 35.82 -54.47 -40.20
CA ILE A 42 35.76 -54.67 -41.67
C ILE A 42 35.17 -53.45 -42.38
N SER A 43 34.16 -52.81 -41.77
CA SER A 43 33.44 -51.69 -42.40
C SER A 43 34.03 -50.30 -42.14
N GLY A 44 35.20 -50.21 -41.50
CA GLY A 44 35.72 -48.95 -41.00
C GLY A 44 34.88 -48.41 -39.83
N SER A 45 35.40 -47.38 -39.14
CA SER A 45 34.82 -46.84 -37.91
C SER A 45 33.40 -46.29 -38.14
N ALA A 46 32.41 -47.17 -38.02
CA ALA A 46 30.98 -46.95 -38.29
C ALA A 46 30.67 -46.42 -39.70
N MET A 47 29.55 -46.84 -40.29
CA MET A 47 29.04 -46.31 -41.56
C MET A 47 28.76 -44.78 -41.56
N THR A 48 29.06 -44.08 -40.47
CA THR A 48 28.80 -42.66 -40.21
C THR A 48 30.03 -41.76 -40.33
N VAL A 49 31.24 -42.29 -40.53
CA VAL A 49 32.46 -41.50 -40.71
C VAL A 49 32.95 -41.61 -42.15
N GLN A 50 32.83 -40.53 -42.91
CA GLN A 50 33.30 -40.43 -44.28
C GLN A 50 34.83 -40.26 -44.32
N ALA A 51 35.50 -40.85 -45.31
CA ALA A 51 36.95 -40.76 -45.44
C ALA A 51 37.41 -39.36 -45.90
N PRO A 52 38.53 -38.81 -45.39
CA PRO A 52 39.09 -37.55 -45.87
C PRO A 52 39.30 -37.55 -47.39
N GLY A 53 38.66 -36.59 -48.08
CA GLY A 53 38.70 -36.48 -49.55
C GLY A 53 37.49 -37.09 -50.28
N SER A 54 36.58 -37.77 -49.58
CA SER A 54 35.28 -38.13 -50.17
C SER A 54 34.37 -36.90 -50.27
N GLN A 55 33.42 -36.91 -51.21
CA GLN A 55 32.46 -35.81 -51.38
C GLN A 55 31.59 -35.59 -50.13
N GLY A 56 31.43 -36.61 -49.28
CA GLY A 56 30.68 -36.53 -48.03
C GLY A 56 31.53 -36.16 -46.81
N PHE A 57 32.84 -35.93 -46.98
CA PHE A 57 33.72 -35.57 -45.88
C PHE A 57 33.55 -34.10 -45.50
N MET A 58 33.40 -33.86 -44.20
CA MET A 58 33.33 -32.54 -43.60
C MET A 58 34.12 -32.58 -42.29
N SER A 59 34.88 -31.52 -42.01
CA SER A 59 35.64 -31.44 -40.78
C SER A 59 34.71 -31.36 -39.57
N ASP A 60 35.15 -31.80 -38.39
CA ASP A 60 34.34 -31.68 -37.17
C ASP A 60 34.04 -30.22 -36.82
N ALA A 61 34.91 -29.29 -37.19
CA ALA A 61 34.70 -27.85 -37.01
C ALA A 61 33.56 -27.30 -37.89
N ASP A 62 33.37 -27.86 -39.08
CA ASP A 62 32.27 -27.48 -39.99
C ASP A 62 31.00 -28.31 -39.70
N ARG A 63 31.16 -29.52 -39.15
CA ARG A 63 30.07 -30.43 -38.79
C ARG A 63 29.36 -30.01 -37.51
N PHE A 64 30.09 -29.45 -36.55
CA PHE A 64 29.56 -29.09 -35.24
C PHE A 64 29.72 -27.59 -34.97
N HIS A 65 28.62 -26.92 -34.62
CA HIS A 65 28.69 -25.56 -34.09
C HIS A 65 29.49 -25.56 -32.78
N THR A 66 30.61 -24.84 -32.76
CA THR A 66 31.55 -24.86 -31.62
C THR A 66 31.19 -23.87 -30.51
N ASP A 67 30.38 -22.83 -30.80
CA ASP A 67 30.05 -21.75 -29.86
C ASP A 67 28.60 -21.80 -29.33
N VAL A 68 28.12 -22.99 -28.98
CA VAL A 68 26.81 -23.17 -28.34
C VAL A 68 26.74 -22.40 -27.01
N ALA A 69 27.88 -22.28 -26.30
CA ALA A 69 27.95 -21.56 -25.03
C ALA A 69 27.76 -20.05 -25.19
N GLY A 70 28.34 -19.44 -26.23
CA GLY A 70 28.16 -18.03 -26.57
C GLY A 70 26.73 -17.71 -26.96
N GLU A 71 26.13 -18.53 -27.84
CA GLU A 71 24.72 -18.36 -28.26
C GLU A 71 23.76 -18.42 -27.08
N GLU A 72 23.93 -19.41 -26.19
CA GLU A 72 23.10 -19.56 -25.00
C GLU A 72 23.29 -18.39 -24.01
N LYS A 73 24.51 -17.86 -23.88
CA LYS A 73 24.76 -16.65 -23.08
C LYS A 73 24.01 -15.44 -23.64
N VAL A 74 24.09 -15.20 -24.95
CA VAL A 74 23.36 -14.10 -25.61
C VAL A 74 21.85 -14.26 -25.42
N LEU A 75 21.32 -15.48 -25.53
CA LEU A 75 19.89 -15.74 -25.27
C LEU A 75 19.51 -15.41 -23.83
N ARG A 76 20.30 -15.84 -22.83
CA ARG A 76 20.03 -15.51 -21.42
C ARG A 76 20.10 -14.01 -21.15
N GLU A 77 21.11 -13.34 -21.66
CA GLU A 77 21.25 -11.88 -21.52
C GLU A 77 20.07 -11.15 -22.15
N SER A 78 19.62 -11.58 -23.33
CA SER A 78 18.45 -10.99 -23.99
C SER A 78 17.16 -11.19 -23.17
N ARG A 79 16.97 -12.35 -22.54
CA ARG A 79 15.84 -12.62 -21.65
C ARG A 79 15.91 -11.74 -20.41
N HIS A 80 17.08 -11.68 -19.77
CA HIS A 80 17.29 -10.85 -18.59
C HIS A 80 17.04 -9.37 -18.89
N ALA A 81 17.56 -8.86 -20.01
CA ALA A 81 17.34 -7.49 -20.46
C ALA A 81 15.85 -7.19 -20.67
N LYS A 82 15.10 -8.09 -21.34
CA LYS A 82 13.64 -7.95 -21.51
C LYS A 82 12.91 -7.89 -20.16
N HIS A 83 13.27 -8.79 -19.23
CA HIS A 83 12.68 -8.79 -17.89
C HIS A 83 12.98 -7.49 -17.13
N GLN A 84 14.22 -7.00 -17.20
CA GLN A 84 14.62 -5.76 -16.56
C GLN A 84 13.85 -4.56 -17.12
N LEU A 85 13.71 -4.45 -18.44
CA LEU A 85 12.94 -3.38 -19.08
C LEU A 85 11.48 -3.37 -18.64
N VAL A 86 10.83 -4.53 -18.59
CA VAL A 86 9.44 -4.65 -18.12
C VAL A 86 9.32 -4.25 -16.65
N TYR A 87 10.26 -4.67 -15.82
CA TYR A 87 10.29 -4.32 -14.40
C TYR A 87 10.45 -2.80 -14.20
N ASP A 88 11.41 -2.19 -14.90
CA ASP A 88 11.69 -0.76 -14.81
C ASP A 88 10.53 0.08 -15.33
N HIS A 89 9.85 -0.36 -16.40
CA HIS A 89 8.65 0.30 -16.91
C HIS A 89 7.53 0.27 -15.87
N LYS A 90 7.20 -0.92 -15.33
CA LYS A 90 6.17 -1.07 -14.29
C LYS A 90 6.49 -0.24 -13.05
N ARG A 91 7.76 -0.20 -12.65
CA ARG A 91 8.21 0.60 -11.51
C ARG A 91 7.99 2.10 -11.75
N ARG A 92 8.40 2.61 -12.91
CA ARG A 92 8.18 4.02 -13.27
C ARG A 92 6.69 4.37 -13.35
N ASP A 93 5.89 3.53 -13.99
CA ASP A 93 4.44 3.77 -14.10
C ASP A 93 3.76 3.80 -12.73
N ASN A 94 4.14 2.89 -11.83
CA ASN A 94 3.62 2.88 -10.47
C ASN A 94 3.99 4.16 -9.73
N GLN A 95 5.24 4.61 -9.85
CA GLN A 95 5.69 5.84 -9.23
C GLN A 95 4.92 7.06 -9.77
N LEU A 96 4.74 7.17 -11.09
CA LEU A 96 3.98 8.26 -11.69
C LEU A 96 2.51 8.26 -11.25
N ARG A 97 1.87 7.09 -11.19
CA ARG A 97 0.48 6.98 -10.72
C ARG A 97 0.34 7.38 -9.26
N GLU A 98 1.25 6.94 -8.42
CA GLU A 98 1.22 7.26 -7.00
C GLU A 98 1.49 8.76 -6.78
N ASP A 99 2.48 9.35 -7.46
CA ASP A 99 2.75 10.80 -7.41
C ASP A 99 1.53 11.63 -7.84
N GLN A 100 0.83 11.21 -8.91
CA GLN A 100 -0.40 11.87 -9.35
C GLN A 100 -1.50 11.74 -8.29
N ARG A 101 -1.67 10.55 -7.70
CA ARG A 101 -2.64 10.33 -6.63
C ARG A 101 -2.36 11.25 -5.45
N TRP A 102 -1.13 11.31 -4.95
CA TRP A 102 -0.74 12.21 -3.85
C TRP A 102 -1.02 13.67 -4.19
N LYS A 103 -0.62 14.14 -5.38
CA LYS A 103 -0.93 15.51 -5.84
C LYS A 103 -2.43 15.81 -5.83
N THR A 104 -3.27 14.86 -6.26
CA THR A 104 -4.73 15.06 -6.23
C THR A 104 -5.30 15.08 -4.82
N MET A 105 -4.75 14.30 -3.89
CA MET A 105 -5.16 14.31 -2.49
C MET A 105 -4.77 15.63 -1.82
N ASP A 106 -3.55 16.10 -2.05
CA ASP A 106 -3.05 17.36 -1.51
C ASP A 106 -3.83 18.55 -2.06
N ALA A 107 -4.16 18.56 -3.35
CA ALA A 107 -4.98 19.60 -3.96
C ALA A 107 -6.38 19.65 -3.33
N LYS A 108 -7.02 18.50 -3.13
CA LYS A 108 -8.34 18.41 -2.47
C LYS A 108 -8.27 18.87 -1.01
N ALA A 109 -7.25 18.45 -0.27
CA ALA A 109 -7.05 18.88 1.11
C ALA A 109 -6.81 20.39 1.21
N ALA A 110 -6.05 20.97 0.27
CA ALA A 110 -5.82 22.40 0.19
C ALA A 110 -7.12 23.17 -0.13
N GLU A 111 -7.92 22.69 -1.08
CA GLU A 111 -9.22 23.28 -1.41
C GLU A 111 -10.19 23.23 -0.22
N GLU A 112 -10.27 22.10 0.47
CA GLU A 112 -11.10 21.95 1.65
C GLU A 112 -10.65 22.90 2.77
N LYS A 113 -9.34 22.98 3.02
CA LYS A 113 -8.77 23.92 3.99
C LYS A 113 -9.14 25.36 3.63
N GLN A 114 -8.96 25.77 2.38
CA GLN A 114 -9.34 27.11 1.92
C GLN A 114 -10.84 27.37 2.10
N ARG A 115 -11.70 26.38 1.83
CA ARG A 115 -13.14 26.50 2.07
C ARG A 115 -13.46 26.73 3.55
N TRP A 116 -12.81 25.99 4.44
CA TRP A 116 -13.00 26.15 5.89
C TRP A 116 -12.45 27.46 6.41
N ASP A 117 -11.31 27.91 5.91
CA ASP A 117 -10.71 29.20 6.27
C ASP A 117 -11.62 30.35 5.82
N ARG A 118 -12.11 30.34 4.57
CA ARG A 118 -13.11 31.31 4.09
C ARG A 118 -14.36 31.33 4.95
N LEU A 119 -14.87 30.17 5.34
CA LEU A 119 -16.06 30.07 6.19
C LEU A 119 -15.82 30.59 7.62
N ARG A 120 -14.58 30.44 8.13
CA ARG A 120 -14.16 30.98 9.42
C ARG A 120 -14.05 32.50 9.35
N ASP A 121 -13.44 33.03 8.29
CA ASP A 121 -13.22 34.45 8.06
C ASP A 121 -14.54 35.20 7.82
N ASP A 122 -15.46 34.63 7.04
CA ASP A 122 -16.81 35.20 6.82
C ASP A 122 -17.60 35.33 8.13
N GLY A 123 -17.31 34.49 9.14
CA GLY A 123 -17.91 34.58 10.47
C GLY A 123 -19.42 34.34 10.50
N GLY A 124 -20.07 34.06 9.37
CA GLY A 124 -21.52 33.88 9.25
C GLY A 124 -22.07 32.78 10.16
N LYS A 125 -21.32 31.70 10.36
CA LYS A 125 -21.67 30.64 11.32
C LYS A 125 -21.51 31.08 12.78
N ALA A 126 -20.55 31.94 13.09
CA ALA A 126 -20.34 32.47 14.44
C ALA A 126 -21.42 33.48 14.82
N ARG A 127 -22.00 34.22 13.86
CA ARG A 127 -23.12 35.16 14.11
C ARG A 127 -24.35 34.50 14.72
N ARG A 128 -24.62 33.22 14.38
CA ARG A 128 -25.77 32.48 14.93
C ARG A 128 -25.58 32.06 16.40
N ASN A 129 -24.33 31.99 16.87
CA ASN A 129 -23.99 31.67 18.26
C ASN A 129 -23.62 32.92 19.07
N LYS A 130 -23.93 34.13 18.58
CA LYS A 130 -23.78 35.33 19.40
C LYS A 130 -24.76 35.23 20.57
N ALA A 131 -24.24 35.05 21.78
CA ALA A 131 -25.05 35.05 22.99
C ALA A 131 -25.82 36.37 23.10
N SER A 132 -26.99 36.33 23.74
CA SER A 132 -27.79 37.54 24.02
C SER A 132 -27.11 38.49 25.02
N CYS A 133 -25.96 38.10 25.58
CA CYS A 133 -25.22 38.85 26.58
C CYS A 133 -23.98 39.49 25.95
N ASP A 134 -23.67 40.73 26.35
CA ASP A 134 -22.55 41.52 25.80
C ASP A 134 -21.16 41.18 26.40
N TYR A 135 -21.03 39.96 26.94
CA TYR A 135 -19.78 39.41 27.44
C TYR A 135 -19.67 37.92 27.08
N ASN A 136 -18.46 37.40 27.08
CA ASN A 136 -18.16 36.01 26.79
C ASN A 136 -18.38 35.13 28.03
N LEU A 137 -19.29 34.15 27.94
CA LEU A 137 -19.66 33.28 29.07
C LEU A 137 -18.51 32.38 29.57
N VAL A 138 -17.52 32.05 28.72
CA VAL A 138 -16.42 31.16 29.07
C VAL A 138 -15.26 31.94 29.68
N THR A 139 -14.86 33.05 29.04
CA THR A 139 -13.73 33.85 29.50
C THR A 139 -14.12 34.94 30.49
N LEU A 140 -15.42 35.19 30.67
CA LEU A 140 -16.01 36.29 31.44
C LEU A 140 -15.54 37.69 31.02
N LYS A 141 -14.87 37.79 29.87
CA LYS A 141 -14.43 39.07 29.31
C LYS A 141 -15.58 39.75 28.59
N TYR A 142 -15.67 41.07 28.71
CA TYR A 142 -16.57 41.87 27.88
C TYR A 142 -16.23 41.69 26.39
N ASN A 143 -17.25 41.76 25.54
CA ASN A 143 -17.05 41.64 24.10
C ASN A 143 -16.32 42.86 23.53
N ASP A 144 -15.46 42.65 22.54
CA ASP A 144 -14.76 43.72 21.83
C ASP A 144 -15.76 44.48 20.94
N GLY A 145 -16.35 45.55 21.48
CA GLY A 145 -17.33 46.39 20.79
C GLY A 145 -18.09 47.34 21.71
N LYS A 146 -18.89 48.23 21.11
CA LYS A 146 -19.63 49.28 21.83
C LYS A 146 -20.59 48.73 22.90
N ASP A 147 -21.22 47.59 22.64
CA ASP A 147 -22.16 46.99 23.57
C ASP A 147 -21.44 46.43 24.81
N GLY A 148 -20.28 45.78 24.61
CA GLY A 148 -19.42 45.32 25.71
C GLY A 148 -18.87 46.48 26.54
N GLU A 149 -18.45 47.58 25.90
CA GLU A 149 -18.03 48.80 26.59
C GLU A 149 -19.18 49.43 27.41
N ARG A 150 -20.40 49.44 26.89
CA ARG A 150 -21.59 49.95 27.61
C ARG A 150 -21.88 49.10 28.84
N LEU A 151 -21.85 47.77 28.70
CA LEU A 151 -22.06 46.86 29.82
C LEU A 151 -20.96 47.04 30.89
N MET A 152 -19.69 47.15 30.47
CA MET A 152 -18.58 47.42 31.38
C MET A 152 -18.76 48.73 32.16
N LYS A 153 -19.20 49.80 31.49
CA LYS A 153 -19.47 51.08 32.15
C LYS A 153 -20.61 50.98 33.17
N ALA A 154 -21.72 50.34 32.79
CA ALA A 154 -22.86 50.14 33.69
C ALA A 154 -22.47 49.32 34.94
N ASP A 155 -21.73 48.22 34.75
CA ASP A 155 -21.23 47.40 35.86
C ASP A 155 -20.28 48.16 36.76
N ASN A 156 -19.35 48.95 36.19
CA ASN A 156 -18.43 49.78 36.96
C ASN A 156 -19.18 50.83 37.79
N GLU A 157 -20.23 51.43 37.22
CA GLU A 157 -21.07 52.40 37.93
C GLU A 157 -21.85 51.75 39.09
N ILE A 158 -22.38 50.54 38.88
CA ILE A 158 -23.05 49.76 39.94
C ILE A 158 -22.05 49.41 41.05
N ARG A 159 -20.84 48.96 40.69
CA ARG A 159 -19.78 48.68 41.67
C ARG A 159 -19.42 49.94 42.46
N HIS A 160 -19.26 51.08 41.79
CA HIS A 160 -18.97 52.34 42.45
C HIS A 160 -20.11 52.78 43.40
N ARG A 161 -21.37 52.66 42.97
CA ARG A 161 -22.51 52.94 43.86
C ARG A 161 -22.55 52.00 45.06
N ALA A 162 -22.23 50.72 44.88
CA ALA A 162 -22.16 49.75 45.95
C ALA A 162 -21.03 50.05 46.94
N THR A 163 -19.84 50.44 46.47
CA THR A 163 -18.70 50.80 47.34
C THR A 163 -19.00 52.06 48.14
N VAL A 164 -19.57 53.10 47.52
CA VAL A 164 -20.03 54.32 48.22
C VAL A 164 -21.08 53.99 49.28
N ARG A 165 -22.08 53.16 48.93
CA ARG A 165 -23.10 52.73 49.90
C ARG A 165 -22.49 51.95 51.05
N ALA A 166 -21.56 51.04 50.78
CA ALA A 166 -20.89 50.25 51.79
C ALA A 166 -20.05 51.13 52.73
N ALA A 167 -19.32 52.11 52.18
CA ALA A 167 -18.57 53.09 52.97
C ALA A 167 -19.49 53.93 53.86
N ASN A 168 -20.62 54.41 53.33
CA ASN A 168 -21.61 55.16 54.11
C ASN A 168 -22.24 54.32 55.22
N LEU A 169 -22.61 53.07 54.94
CA LEU A 169 -23.15 52.15 55.95
C LEU A 169 -22.12 51.82 57.04
N GLN A 170 -20.87 51.58 56.65
CA GLN A 170 -19.77 51.34 57.59
C GLN A 170 -19.54 52.55 58.50
N PHE A 171 -19.56 53.77 57.94
CA PHE A 171 -19.44 55.00 58.71
C PHE A 171 -20.59 55.18 59.70
N GLN A 172 -21.85 54.91 59.30
CA GLN A 172 -22.99 55.07 60.18
C GLN A 172 -23.05 54.01 61.29
N ASN A 173 -22.79 52.74 60.96
CA ASN A 173 -22.86 51.63 61.91
C ASN A 173 -21.64 51.56 62.85
N SER A 174 -20.51 52.14 62.48
CA SER A 174 -19.27 52.03 63.26
C SER A 174 -18.43 53.31 63.19
N ARG A 175 -18.99 54.41 63.71
CA ARG A 175 -18.34 55.73 63.76
C ARG A 175 -16.99 55.72 64.50
N ALA A 176 -16.89 54.91 65.55
CA ALA A 176 -15.66 54.76 66.33
C ALA A 176 -14.57 53.94 65.61
N GLY A 177 -14.89 53.31 64.47
CA GLY A 177 -13.96 52.48 63.70
C GLY A 177 -13.65 51.14 64.36
N ILE A 178 -14.49 50.68 65.28
CA ILE A 178 -14.31 49.44 66.06
C ILE A 178 -15.50 48.52 65.83
N ASN A 179 -15.24 47.23 65.62
CA ASN A 179 -16.28 46.21 65.47
C ASN A 179 -16.97 45.98 66.83
N PRO A 180 -18.29 46.20 66.96
CA PRO A 180 -18.97 46.05 68.24
C PRO A 180 -19.05 44.60 68.76
N ILE A 181 -18.79 43.60 67.91
CA ILE A 181 -18.83 42.18 68.30
C ILE A 181 -17.45 41.69 68.77
N THR A 182 -16.37 42.07 68.06
CA THR A 182 -15.02 41.55 68.33
C THR A 182 -14.10 42.55 69.04
N GLY A 183 -14.42 43.85 68.99
CA GLY A 183 -13.57 44.92 69.53
C GLY A 183 -12.39 45.32 68.65
N ASP A 184 -12.20 44.65 67.50
CA ASP A 184 -11.09 44.93 66.59
C ASP A 184 -11.33 46.19 65.74
N PRO A 185 -10.25 46.87 65.30
CA PRO A 185 -10.36 47.98 64.35
C PRO A 185 -10.94 47.50 63.01
N ILE A 186 -11.90 48.26 62.48
CA ILE A 186 -12.56 47.95 61.21
C ILE A 186 -11.71 48.47 60.05
N ALA A 187 -11.37 47.58 59.11
CA ALA A 187 -10.76 47.96 57.84
C ALA A 187 -11.72 48.84 57.02
N ARG A 188 -11.33 50.09 56.76
CA ARG A 188 -12.17 51.02 55.99
C ARG A 188 -12.24 50.63 54.52
N ILE A 189 -13.43 50.74 53.95
CA ILE A 189 -13.65 50.51 52.53
C ILE A 189 -12.96 51.63 51.75
N SER A 190 -12.03 51.27 50.87
CA SER A 190 -11.39 52.23 49.95
C SER A 190 -12.35 52.60 48.83
N LEU A 191 -12.59 53.90 48.65
CA LEU A 191 -13.28 54.41 47.47
C LEU A 191 -12.27 54.39 46.31
N SER A 192 -12.47 53.48 45.36
CA SER A 192 -11.76 53.42 44.08
C SER A 192 -12.47 54.23 43.01
#